data_AF-A0A5K7ZMK3-F1
#
_entry.id   AF-A0A5K7ZMK3-F1
#
_cell.length_a   1.000
_cell.length_b   1.000
_cell.length_c   1.000
_cell.angle_alpha   90.00
_cell.angle_beta   90.00
_cell.angle_gamma   90.00
#
_symmetry.space_group_name_H-M   'P 1'
#
loop_
_entity.id
_entity.type
_entity.pdbx_description
1 polymer ?
#
loop_
_entity_poly.entity_id
_entity_poly.type
_entity_poly.pdbx_seq_one_letter_code
_entity_poly.pdbx_strand_id
1 'polypeptide(L)'
;MRLAQLNIPAVALLGIHLSAVQNDLLKKVSPVVLMLDGDRAGQEATVRIRSALEPYTKVYTITLPSGLDPDDLSDEALSSVTRHFLF
;
A
#
# COMPACT_ATOMS: atom_id res chain seq x y z
N MET A 1 8.70 8.12 -4.52
CA MET A 1 9.78 8.54 -3.56
C MET A 1 9.27 9.51 -2.48
N ARG A 2 8.05 10.04 -2.65
CA ARG A 2 7.48 11.08 -1.81
C ARG A 2 7.25 10.66 -0.36
N LEU A 3 6.77 9.45 -0.13
CA LEU A 3 6.49 8.91 1.22
C LEU A 3 7.70 8.98 2.16
N ALA A 4 8.87 8.60 1.67
CA ALA A 4 10.10 8.66 2.45
C ALA A 4 10.48 10.10 2.84
N GLN A 5 10.22 11.09 1.95
CA GLN A 5 10.46 12.51 2.25
C GLN A 5 9.55 13.03 3.37
N LEU A 6 8.38 12.41 3.54
CA LEU A 6 7.43 12.71 4.61
C LEU A 6 7.64 11.85 5.86
N ASN A 7 8.75 11.10 5.94
CA ASN A 7 9.03 10.13 7.00
C ASN A 7 7.95 9.05 7.16
N ILE A 8 7.23 8.73 6.07
CA ILE A 8 6.28 7.63 6.03
C ILE A 8 7.04 6.37 5.57
N PRO A 9 7.22 5.36 6.44
CA PRO A 9 7.90 4.13 6.06
C PRO A 9 7.07 3.35 5.06
N ALA A 10 7.63 3.10 3.89
CA ALA A 10 6.97 2.37 2.82
C ALA A 10 7.97 1.54 2.02
N VAL A 11 7.48 0.43 1.46
CA VAL A 11 8.20 -0.41 0.50
C VAL A 11 7.35 -0.54 -0.77
N ALA A 12 8.01 -0.67 -1.92
CA ALA A 12 7.33 -0.84 -3.20
C ALA A 12 7.44 -2.30 -3.69
N LEU A 13 6.42 -2.75 -4.44
CA LEU A 13 6.42 -4.07 -5.06
C LEU A 13 7.34 -4.16 -6.29
N LEU A 14 7.76 -3.01 -6.84
CA LEU A 14 8.43 -2.87 -8.15
C LEU A 14 7.56 -3.39 -9.32
N GLY A 15 6.27 -3.06 -9.26
CA GLY A 15 5.22 -3.48 -10.19
C GLY A 15 3.90 -3.72 -9.46
N ILE A 16 2.96 -4.42 -10.09
CA ILE A 16 1.65 -4.74 -9.50
C ILE A 16 1.55 -6.19 -8.96
N HIS A 17 2.63 -6.96 -9.09
CA HIS A 17 2.68 -8.36 -8.68
C HIS A 17 3.41 -8.51 -7.36
N LEU A 18 2.78 -9.22 -6.41
CA LEU A 18 3.44 -9.66 -5.19
C LEU A 18 4.16 -10.98 -5.47
N SER A 19 5.49 -10.97 -5.39
CA SER A 19 6.29 -12.19 -5.50
C SER A 19 6.10 -13.11 -4.29
N ALA A 20 6.42 -14.40 -4.44
CA ALA A 20 6.37 -15.36 -3.33
C ALA A 20 7.25 -14.93 -2.15
N VAL A 21 8.44 -14.40 -2.43
CA VAL A 21 9.38 -13.92 -1.39
C VAL A 21 8.81 -12.71 -0.65
N GLN A 22 8.27 -11.72 -1.37
CA GLN A 22 7.62 -10.57 -0.72
C GLN A 22 6.41 -11.01 0.11
N ASN A 23 5.62 -11.96 -0.38
CA ASN A 23 4.50 -12.53 0.36
C ASN A 23 4.97 -13.14 1.70
N ASP A 24 6.01 -13.97 1.68
CA ASP A 24 6.52 -14.62 2.90
C ASP A 24 7.17 -13.64 3.88
N LEU A 25 7.67 -12.50 3.40
CA LEU A 25 8.12 -11.40 4.26
C LEU A 25 6.93 -10.66 4.88
N LEU A 26 5.95 -10.26 4.08
CA LEU A 26 4.81 -9.45 4.53
C LEU A 26 3.88 -10.19 5.47
N LYS A 27 3.72 -11.52 5.33
CA LYS A 27 2.94 -12.34 6.28
C LYS A 27 3.42 -12.24 7.73
N LYS A 28 4.69 -11.89 7.95
CA LYS A 28 5.31 -11.78 9.28
C LYS A 28 5.13 -10.40 9.91
N VAL A 29 4.59 -9.43 9.17
CA VAL A 29 4.42 -8.04 9.60
C VAL A 29 2.94 -7.78 9.87
N SER A 30 2.62 -7.06 10.94
CA SER A 30 1.24 -6.67 11.27
C SER A 30 1.19 -5.27 11.89
N PRO A 31 0.35 -4.35 11.37
CA PRO A 31 -0.47 -4.49 10.17
C PRO A 31 0.30 -4.27 8.86
N VAL A 32 -0.23 -4.77 7.73
CA VAL A 32 0.21 -4.40 6.37
C VAL A 32 -0.80 -3.41 5.78
N VAL A 33 -0.33 -2.27 5.29
CA VAL A 33 -1.15 -1.27 4.60
C VAL A 33 -0.84 -1.30 3.11
N LEU A 34 -1.85 -1.55 2.29
CA LEU A 34 -1.75 -1.52 0.83
C LEU A 34 -2.21 -0.15 0.33
N MET A 35 -1.36 0.50 -0.46
CA MET A 35 -1.65 1.76 -1.14
C MET A 35 -1.03 1.69 -2.54
N LEU A 36 -1.81 1.16 -3.48
CA LEU A 36 -1.45 1.10 -4.90
C LEU A 36 -2.17 2.22 -5.65
N ASP A 37 -1.75 2.44 -6.89
CA ASP A 37 -2.31 3.44 -7.79
C ASP A 37 -3.83 3.29 -7.91
N GLY A 38 -4.52 4.41 -8.05
CA GLY A 38 -5.98 4.46 -8.17
C GLY A 38 -6.52 4.01 -9.53
N ASP A 39 -5.67 3.49 -10.41
CA ASP A 39 -6.08 2.96 -11.71
C ASP A 39 -6.65 1.53 -11.61
N ARG A 40 -7.11 0.98 -12.73
CA ARG A 40 -7.70 -0.36 -12.76
C ARG A 40 -6.70 -1.44 -12.34
N ALA A 41 -5.44 -1.32 -12.75
CA ALA A 41 -4.43 -2.33 -12.47
C ALA A 41 -4.06 -2.36 -10.98
N GLY A 42 -3.91 -1.19 -10.36
CA GLY A 42 -3.65 -1.03 -8.93
C GLY A 42 -4.83 -1.51 -8.08
N GLN A 43 -6.06 -1.23 -8.50
CA GLN A 43 -7.27 -1.74 -7.82
C GLN A 43 -7.37 -3.27 -7.87
N GLU A 44 -7.22 -3.88 -9.05
CA GLU A 44 -7.24 -5.33 -9.20
C GLU A 44 -6.10 -6.01 -8.40
N ALA A 45 -4.90 -5.42 -8.43
CA ALA A 45 -3.76 -5.89 -7.66
C ALA A 45 -3.99 -5.78 -6.15
N THR A 46 -4.60 -4.69 -5.67
CA THR A 46 -4.94 -4.50 -4.26
C THR A 46 -5.85 -5.62 -3.75
N VAL A 47 -6.91 -5.95 -4.49
CA VAL A 47 -7.83 -7.04 -4.13
C VAL A 47 -7.09 -8.37 -4.04
N ARG A 48 -6.29 -8.70 -5.07
CA ARG A 48 -5.53 -9.95 -5.11
C ARG A 48 -4.53 -10.07 -3.95
N ILE A 49 -3.77 -9.02 -3.69
CA ILE A 49 -2.73 -9.00 -2.65
C ILE A 49 -3.37 -9.08 -1.27
N ARG A 50 -4.46 -8.33 -1.06
CA ARG A 50 -5.24 -8.38 0.18
C ARG A 50 -5.71 -9.81 0.48
N SER A 51 -6.36 -10.47 -0.47
CA SER A 51 -6.82 -11.86 -0.29
C SER A 51 -5.68 -12.85 0.00
N ALA A 52 -4.48 -12.60 -0.52
CA ALA A 52 -3.31 -13.44 -0.25
C ALA A 52 -2.72 -13.25 1.15
N LEU A 53 -2.86 -12.05 1.74
CA LEU A 53 -2.24 -11.68 3.02
C LEU A 53 -3.20 -11.75 4.22
N GLU A 54 -4.49 -11.48 4.02
CA GLU A 54 -5.52 -11.50 5.08
C GLU A 54 -5.56 -12.79 5.92
N PRO A 55 -5.31 -13.99 5.36
CA PRO A 55 -5.26 -15.21 6.17
C PRO A 55 -4.11 -15.25 7.19
N TYR A 56 -3.10 -14.40 7.04
CA TYR A 56 -1.86 -14.45 7.82
C TYR A 56 -1.63 -13.20 8.68
N THR A 57 -2.14 -12.04 8.27
CA THR A 57 -1.95 -10.76 8.98
C THR A 57 -3.11 -9.79 8.77
N LYS A 58 -3.18 -8.74 9.59
CA LYS A 58 -4.13 -7.64 9.41
C LYS A 58 -3.73 -6.82 8.19
N VAL A 59 -4.64 -6.70 7.22
CA VAL A 59 -4.44 -5.92 6.01
C VAL A 59 -5.40 -4.74 5.99
N TYR A 60 -4.85 -3.54 5.79
CA TYR A 60 -5.61 -2.34 5.49
C TYR A 60 -5.36 -1.90 4.05
N THR A 61 -6.33 -1.20 3.48
CA THR A 61 -6.25 -0.68 2.11
C THR A 61 -6.58 0.80 2.10
N ILE A 62 -5.69 1.60 1.50
CA ILE A 62 -5.94 3.00 1.17
C ILE A 62 -6.24 3.05 -0.33
N THR A 63 -7.47 3.46 -0.66
CA THR A 63 -7.88 3.64 -2.06
C THR A 63 -7.60 5.07 -2.49
N LEU A 64 -6.79 5.22 -3.54
CA LEU A 64 -6.50 6.51 -4.14
C LEU A 64 -7.60 6.94 -5.12
N PRO A 65 -7.78 8.25 -5.39
CA PRO A 65 -8.64 8.72 -6.46
C PRO A 65 -8.24 8.14 -7.82
N SER A 66 -9.21 7.99 -8.72
CA SER A 66 -9.01 7.33 -10.01
C SER A 66 -7.85 7.95 -10.80
N GLY A 67 -6.90 7.12 -11.19
CA GLY A 67 -5.75 7.51 -12.02
C GLY A 67 -4.65 8.30 -11.31
N LEU A 68 -4.72 8.45 -9.98
CA LEU A 68 -3.64 9.05 -9.19
C LEU A 68 -2.76 7.97 -8.57
N ASP A 69 -1.47 8.24 -8.51
CA ASP A 69 -0.51 7.47 -7.73
C ASP A 69 -0.21 8.16 -6.36
N PRO A 70 0.54 7.53 -5.45
CA PRO A 70 0.91 8.17 -4.19
C PRO A 70 1.76 9.44 -4.34
N ASP A 71 2.58 9.55 -5.40
CA ASP A 71 3.45 10.71 -5.64
C ASP A 71 2.64 11.91 -6.21
N ASP A 72 1.43 11.69 -6.77
CA ASP A 72 0.49 12.73 -7.24
C ASP A 72 -0.29 13.43 -6.11
N LEU A 73 -0.34 12.83 -4.91
CA LEU A 73 -1.05 13.39 -3.78
C LEU A 73 -0.25 14.53 -3.10
N SER A 74 -0.97 15.52 -2.56
CA SER A 74 -0.35 16.55 -1.71
C SER A 74 0.15 15.97 -0.39
N ASP A 75 1.09 16.66 0.25
CA ASP A 75 1.67 16.21 1.52
C ASP A 75 0.61 16.12 2.63
N GLU A 76 -0.37 17.03 2.63
CA GLU A 76 -1.50 17.00 3.54
C GLU A 76 -2.41 15.81 3.28
N ALA A 77 -2.67 15.49 2.00
CA ALA A 77 -3.48 14.34 1.61
C ALA A 77 -2.81 13.03 2.03
N LEU A 78 -1.52 12.85 1.72
CA LEU A 78 -0.71 11.69 2.12
C LEU A 78 -0.67 11.54 3.64
N SER A 79 -0.42 12.64 4.36
CA SER A 79 -0.39 12.62 5.82
C SER A 79 -1.76 12.25 6.39
N SER A 80 -2.85 12.77 5.83
CA SER A 80 -4.21 12.48 6.30
C SER A 80 -4.57 11.00 6.15
N VAL A 81 -4.28 10.40 4.99
CA VAL A 81 -4.63 9.00 4.73
C VAL A 81 -3.73 8.00 5.46
N THR A 82 -2.48 8.37 5.76
CA THR A 82 -1.52 7.47 6.43
C THR A 82 -1.48 7.62 7.95
N ARG A 83 -1.92 8.75 8.52
CA ARG A 83 -1.85 9.06 9.96
C ARG A 83 -2.42 7.96 10.86
N HIS A 84 -3.51 7.32 10.44
CA HIS A 84 -4.21 6.29 11.21
C HIS A 84 -3.44 4.97 11.33
N PHE A 85 -2.39 4.79 10.54
CA PHE A 85 -1.59 3.57 10.50
C PHE A 85 -0.18 3.74 11.06
N LEU A 86 0.24 4.98 11.31
CA LEU A 86 1.61 5.30 11.69
C LEU A 86 1.79 5.61 13.17
N PHE A 87 0.72 5.60 13.99
CA PHE A 87 0.77 5.78 15.45
C PHE A 87 -0.37 5.03 16.14
#